data_AF-A0AAD5LML4-F1
#
_entry.id   AF-A0AAD5LML4-F1
#
_cell.length_a   1.000
_cell.length_b   1.000
_cell.length_c   1.000
_cell.angle_alpha   90.00
_cell.angle_beta   90.00
_cell.angle_gamma   90.00
#
_symmetry.space_group_name_H-M   'P 1'
#
loop_
_entity.id
_entity.type
_entity.pdbx_description
1 polymer ?
#
loop_
_entity_poly.entity_id
_entity_poly.type
_entity_poly.pdbx_seq_one_letter_code
_entity_poly.pdbx_strand_id
1 'polypeptide(L)'
;MGRARTKRAVDIIQRVKGLARNGGMRQPGWVPLVDRYPPPPVPRQDRDRLPVITFPQDRLAELYMKRQPQGIVDGETAYEFADEQLTLIEQGIPEEDAYQMLVDKYTQVDAHRFLDKFARMRGIEFADPEEYDDLEREWVEAESRAIKDAMRLEFEEAEEFRQGA
;
A
#
# COMPACT_ATOMS: atom_id res chain seq x y z
N MET A 1 28.80 -12.25 6.84
CA MET A 1 29.24 -13.53 7.47
C MET A 1 28.65 -14.81 6.81
N GLY A 2 28.27 -14.81 5.50
CA GLY A 2 27.56 -15.94 4.86
C GLY A 2 28.29 -16.70 3.73
N ARG A 3 29.28 -16.10 3.05
CA ARG A 3 29.93 -16.70 1.85
C ARG A 3 30.97 -17.80 2.14
N ALA A 4 31.51 -17.85 3.36
CA ALA A 4 32.58 -18.81 3.70
C ALA A 4 32.06 -20.23 4.02
N ARG A 5 30.76 -20.40 4.30
CA ARG A 5 30.22 -21.70 4.76
C ARG A 5 30.03 -22.69 3.60
N THR A 6 29.61 -22.23 2.43
CA THR A 6 29.31 -23.09 1.27
C THR A 6 30.56 -23.62 0.57
N LYS A 7 31.62 -22.79 0.44
CA LYS A 7 32.92 -23.26 -0.07
C LYS A 7 33.51 -24.33 0.85
N ARG A 8 33.39 -24.16 2.18
CA ARG A 8 33.81 -25.16 3.17
C ARG A 8 33.01 -26.46 3.07
N ALA A 9 31.71 -26.42 2.72
CA ALA A 9 30.87 -27.62 2.64
C ALA A 9 31.23 -28.52 1.45
N VAL A 10 31.44 -27.96 0.25
CA VAL A 10 31.90 -28.72 -0.93
C VAL A 10 33.28 -29.33 -0.66
N ASP A 11 34.15 -28.56 -0.02
CA ASP A 11 35.49 -29.00 0.40
C ASP A 11 35.41 -30.16 1.43
N ILE A 12 34.48 -30.11 2.40
CA ILE A 12 34.25 -31.21 3.36
C ILE A 12 33.81 -32.48 2.65
N ILE A 13 32.87 -32.41 1.70
CA ILE A 13 32.38 -33.59 0.98
C ILE A 13 33.54 -34.26 0.21
N GLN A 14 34.33 -33.46 -0.51
CA GLN A 14 35.49 -33.97 -1.26
C GLN A 14 36.55 -34.56 -0.33
N ARG A 15 36.85 -33.88 0.79
CA ARG A 15 37.84 -34.33 1.78
C ARG A 15 37.43 -35.63 2.47
N VAL A 16 36.17 -35.77 2.87
CA VAL A 16 35.64 -36.99 3.50
C VAL A 16 35.63 -38.16 2.52
N LYS A 17 35.23 -37.93 1.26
CA LYS A 17 35.29 -38.96 0.21
C LYS A 17 36.74 -39.42 -0.04
N GLY A 18 37.69 -38.48 -0.07
CA GLY A 18 39.12 -38.79 -0.19
C GLY A 18 39.66 -39.62 0.98
N LEU A 19 39.33 -39.24 2.21
CA LEU A 19 39.74 -39.96 3.42
C LEU A 19 39.14 -41.37 3.49
N ALA A 20 37.86 -41.53 3.12
CA ALA A 20 37.21 -42.84 3.08
C ALA A 20 37.84 -43.75 2.01
N ARG A 21 38.13 -43.20 0.82
CA ARG A 21 38.77 -43.94 -0.28
C ARG A 21 40.18 -44.43 0.06
N ASN A 22 40.93 -43.62 0.81
CA ASN A 22 42.30 -43.94 1.21
C ASN A 22 42.38 -44.83 2.48
N GLY A 23 41.24 -45.27 3.02
CA GLY A 23 41.19 -46.07 4.25
C GLY A 23 41.50 -45.28 5.53
N GLY A 24 41.61 -43.95 5.45
CA GLY A 24 41.85 -43.08 6.61
C GLY A 24 40.63 -42.91 7.52
N MET A 25 39.43 -43.28 7.04
CA MET A 25 38.22 -43.36 7.85
C MET A 25 37.19 -44.33 7.27
N ARG A 26 36.26 -44.80 8.11
CA ARG A 26 35.07 -45.53 7.64
C ARG A 26 34.12 -44.56 6.92
N GLN A 27 33.55 -44.99 5.80
CA GLN A 27 32.60 -44.17 5.03
C GLN A 27 31.38 -43.79 5.91
N PRO A 28 31.09 -42.50 6.08
CA PRO A 28 29.90 -42.05 6.80
C PRO A 28 28.62 -42.40 6.06
N GLY A 29 27.55 -42.72 6.80
CA GLY A 29 26.26 -43.13 6.23
C GLY A 29 25.56 -42.07 5.36
N TRP A 30 25.94 -40.79 5.48
CA TRP A 30 25.40 -39.71 4.65
C TRP A 30 26.08 -39.56 3.29
N VAL A 31 27.28 -40.13 3.08
CA VAL A 31 28.02 -39.98 1.81
C VAL A 31 27.23 -40.54 0.61
N PRO A 32 26.63 -41.74 0.68
CA PRO A 32 25.79 -42.25 -0.40
C PRO A 32 24.58 -41.37 -0.72
N LEU A 33 24.03 -40.66 0.28
CA LEU A 33 22.92 -39.72 0.06
C LEU A 33 23.35 -38.49 -0.73
N VAL A 34 24.56 -37.98 -0.46
CA VAL A 34 25.13 -36.84 -1.19
C VAL A 34 25.54 -37.21 -2.61
N ASP A 35 25.94 -38.46 -2.86
CA ASP A 35 26.15 -38.96 -4.23
C ASP A 35 24.85 -39.03 -5.03
N ARG A 36 23.75 -39.41 -4.38
CA ARG A 36 22.42 -39.42 -5.01
C ARG A 36 21.87 -38.01 -5.22
N TYR A 37 22.13 -37.10 -4.29
CA TYR A 37 21.64 -35.71 -4.31
C TYR A 37 22.81 -34.74 -4.09
N PRO A 38 23.58 -34.42 -5.15
CA PRO A 38 24.70 -33.51 -5.02
C PRO A 38 24.22 -32.09 -4.68
N PRO A 39 25.02 -31.31 -3.92
CA PRO A 39 24.68 -29.92 -3.65
C PRO A 39 24.61 -29.11 -4.96
N PRO A 40 23.73 -28.10 -5.04
CA PRO A 40 23.63 -27.26 -6.23
C PRO A 40 24.96 -26.56 -6.51
N PRO A 41 25.31 -26.35 -7.79
CA PRO A 41 26.52 -25.63 -8.15
C PRO A 41 26.46 -24.20 -7.60
N VAL A 42 27.60 -23.69 -7.12
CA VAL A 42 27.67 -22.30 -6.66
C VAL A 42 27.44 -21.40 -7.88
N PRO A 43 26.47 -20.46 -7.83
CA PRO A 43 26.24 -19.55 -8.95
C PRO A 43 27.52 -18.76 -9.26
N ARG A 44 27.76 -18.53 -10.56
CA ARG A 44 28.91 -17.76 -11.06
C ARG A 44 28.99 -16.43 -10.32
N GLN A 45 30.15 -16.16 -9.70
CA GLN A 45 30.41 -14.91 -8.98
C GLN A 45 30.81 -13.77 -9.93
N ASP A 46 30.86 -14.04 -11.24
CA ASP A 46 31.28 -13.14 -12.32
C ASP A 46 30.47 -11.83 -12.37
N ARG A 47 29.34 -11.75 -11.65
CA ARG A 47 28.63 -10.50 -11.35
C ARG A 47 29.03 -9.99 -9.97
N ASP A 48 29.99 -9.06 -9.94
CA ASP A 48 30.45 -8.41 -8.71
C ASP A 48 29.36 -7.61 -7.98
N ARG A 49 28.29 -7.22 -8.69
CA ARG A 49 27.17 -6.46 -8.15
C ARG A 49 25.85 -7.23 -8.28
N LEU A 50 25.14 -7.37 -7.16
CA LEU A 50 23.76 -7.83 -7.17
C LEU A 50 22.91 -6.80 -7.94
N PRO A 51 22.04 -7.23 -8.87
CA PRO A 51 21.14 -6.31 -9.55
C PRO A 51 20.21 -5.68 -8.51
N VAL A 52 20.01 -4.37 -8.62
CA VAL A 52 18.98 -3.67 -7.86
C VAL A 52 17.66 -3.89 -8.58
N ILE A 53 16.68 -4.44 -7.87
CA ILE A 53 15.32 -4.60 -8.38
C ILE A 53 14.62 -3.26 -8.16
N THR A 54 14.17 -2.64 -9.24
CA THR A 54 13.41 -1.39 -9.23
C THR A 54 12.12 -1.59 -10.01
N PHE A 55 11.03 -1.06 -9.49
CA PHE A 55 9.74 -1.11 -10.15
C PHE A 55 9.29 0.29 -10.63
N PRO A 56 8.45 0.37 -11.68
CA PRO A 56 7.93 1.65 -12.17
C PRO A 56 7.16 2.44 -11.10
N GLN A 57 6.40 1.75 -10.25
CA GLN A 57 5.63 2.33 -9.15
C GLN A 57 6.52 2.98 -8.09
N ASP A 58 7.78 2.55 -7.92
CA ASP A 58 8.71 3.17 -6.95
C ASP A 58 8.90 4.66 -7.28
N ARG A 59 9.01 4.98 -8.58
CA ARG A 59 9.12 6.38 -9.05
C ARG A 59 7.83 7.17 -8.76
N LEU A 60 6.67 6.57 -9.02
CA LEU A 60 5.37 7.23 -8.86
C LEU A 60 5.06 7.47 -7.38
N ALA A 61 5.33 6.50 -6.52
CA ALA A 61 5.18 6.60 -5.07
C ALA A 61 6.08 7.71 -4.50
N GLU A 62 7.36 7.77 -4.93
CA GLU A 62 8.26 8.87 -4.55
C GLU A 62 7.74 10.24 -4.99
N LEU A 63 7.16 10.34 -6.19
CA LEU A 63 6.61 11.59 -6.71
C LEU A 63 5.38 12.02 -5.90
N TYR A 64 4.50 11.09 -5.56
CA TYR A 64 3.34 11.35 -4.70
C TYR A 64 3.79 11.87 -3.33
N MET A 65 4.73 11.19 -2.67
CA MET A 65 5.27 11.64 -1.37
C MET A 65 5.92 13.03 -1.43
N LYS A 66 6.64 13.35 -2.51
CA LYS A 66 7.30 14.66 -2.67
C LYS A 66 6.32 15.80 -2.92
N ARG A 67 5.19 15.52 -3.57
CA ARG A 67 4.19 16.54 -3.93
C ARG A 67 3.24 16.86 -2.77
N GLN A 68 3.12 15.97 -1.79
CA GLN A 68 2.20 16.19 -0.67
C GLN A 68 2.71 17.33 0.25
N PRO A 69 1.91 18.40 0.45
CA PRO A 69 2.36 19.59 1.19
C PRO A 69 2.43 19.38 2.71
N GLN A 70 1.73 18.38 3.25
CA GLN A 70 1.52 18.22 4.70
C GLN A 70 1.69 16.76 5.12
N GLY A 71 2.88 16.43 5.62
CA GLY A 71 3.08 15.30 6.53
C GLY A 71 3.53 13.99 5.92
N ILE A 72 3.93 13.11 6.82
CA ILE A 72 4.41 11.75 6.56
C ILE A 72 3.22 10.94 6.05
N VAL A 73 3.06 10.86 4.74
CA VAL A 73 2.14 9.91 4.12
C VAL A 73 2.65 8.51 4.42
N ASP A 74 1.74 7.61 4.76
CA ASP A 74 2.08 6.21 4.97
C ASP A 74 2.69 5.62 3.68
N GLY A 75 3.77 4.86 3.84
CA GLY A 75 4.44 4.26 2.68
C GLY A 75 3.49 3.39 1.86
N GLU A 76 2.60 2.69 2.57
CA GLU A 76 1.59 1.81 1.97
C GLU A 76 0.59 2.60 1.11
N THR A 77 0.04 3.71 1.61
CA THR A 77 -0.88 4.56 0.82
C THR A 77 -0.22 5.08 -0.45
N ALA A 78 1.06 5.44 -0.40
CA ALA A 78 1.78 5.93 -1.57
C ALA A 78 1.99 4.84 -2.64
N TYR A 79 2.17 3.58 -2.24
CA TYR A 79 2.23 2.45 -3.17
C TYR A 79 0.85 2.11 -3.73
N GLU A 80 -0.21 2.14 -2.91
CA GLU A 80 -1.60 1.97 -3.39
C GLU A 80 -1.94 3.02 -4.46
N PHE A 81 -1.62 4.29 -4.19
CA PHE A 81 -1.79 5.38 -5.15
C PHE A 81 -0.98 5.15 -6.42
N ALA A 82 0.28 4.75 -6.29
CA ALA A 82 1.16 4.50 -7.44
C ALA A 82 0.70 3.33 -8.30
N ASP A 83 0.17 2.27 -7.69
CA ASP A 83 -0.39 1.12 -8.41
C ASP A 83 -1.66 1.53 -9.17
N GLU A 84 -2.60 2.24 -8.53
CA GLU A 84 -3.79 2.76 -9.20
C GLU A 84 -3.41 3.70 -10.36
N GLN A 85 -2.46 4.61 -10.14
CA GLN A 85 -1.97 5.52 -11.19
C GLN A 85 -1.35 4.74 -12.35
N LEU A 86 -0.57 3.69 -12.05
CA LEU A 86 0.03 2.83 -13.07
C LEU A 86 -1.05 2.11 -13.88
N THR A 87 -2.13 1.62 -13.26
CA THR A 87 -3.24 0.99 -14.00
C THR A 87 -3.94 1.95 -14.96
N LEU A 88 -4.11 3.22 -14.59
CA LEU A 88 -4.68 4.24 -15.47
C LEU A 88 -3.75 4.56 -16.64
N ILE A 89 -2.44 4.59 -16.40
CA ILE A 89 -1.43 4.76 -17.45
C ILE A 89 -1.44 3.59 -18.43
N GLU A 90 -1.55 2.35 -17.93
CA GLU A 90 -1.67 1.15 -18.77
C GLU A 90 -2.94 1.14 -19.63
N GLN A 91 -4.01 1.79 -19.17
CA GLN A 91 -5.26 1.99 -19.94
C GLN A 91 -5.14 3.10 -21.00
N GLY A 92 -4.01 3.81 -21.06
CA GLY A 92 -3.73 4.85 -22.06
C GLY A 92 -3.96 6.29 -21.59
N ILE A 93 -4.21 6.50 -20.29
CA ILE A 93 -4.36 7.85 -19.72
C ILE A 93 -2.96 8.45 -19.48
N PRO A 94 -2.72 9.73 -19.83
CA PRO A 94 -1.45 10.40 -19.53
C PRO A 94 -1.13 10.42 -18.02
N GLU A 95 0.17 10.41 -17.67
CA GLU A 95 0.65 10.38 -16.27
C GLU A 95 0.09 11.54 -15.43
N GLU A 96 -0.03 12.74 -16.02
CA GLU A 96 -0.53 13.95 -15.35
C GLU A 96 -2.04 13.88 -15.09
N ASP A 97 -2.81 13.42 -16.08
CA ASP A 97 -4.26 13.28 -15.96
C ASP A 97 -4.61 12.17 -14.96
N ALA A 98 -3.91 11.02 -15.03
CA ALA A 98 -4.07 9.92 -14.09
C ALA A 98 -3.77 10.35 -12.65
N TYR A 99 -2.74 11.19 -12.46
CA TYR A 99 -2.43 11.77 -11.15
C TYR A 99 -3.59 12.65 -10.67
N GLN A 100 -4.07 13.58 -11.50
CA GLN A 100 -5.12 14.52 -11.12
C GLN A 100 -6.44 13.82 -10.78
N MET A 101 -6.79 12.76 -11.51
CA MET A 101 -8.00 11.96 -11.25
C MET A 101 -7.96 11.26 -9.88
N LEU A 102 -6.77 10.87 -9.41
CA LEU A 102 -6.60 10.15 -8.16
C LEU A 102 -6.39 11.07 -6.94
N VAL A 103 -5.83 12.27 -7.15
CA VAL A 103 -5.55 13.22 -6.06
C VAL A 103 -6.81 13.52 -5.26
N ASP A 104 -7.93 13.79 -5.91
CA ASP A 104 -9.17 14.17 -5.21
C ASP A 104 -9.70 13.00 -4.36
N LYS A 105 -9.69 11.78 -4.93
CA LYS A 105 -10.06 10.54 -4.22
C LYS A 105 -9.20 10.31 -2.98
N TYR A 106 -7.88 10.42 -3.12
CA TYR A 106 -6.97 10.15 -2.00
C TYR A 106 -6.91 11.27 -0.97
N THR A 107 -7.19 12.52 -1.35
CA THR A 107 -7.31 13.62 -0.39
C THR A 107 -8.47 13.38 0.58
N GLN A 108 -9.60 12.84 0.08
CA GLN A 108 -10.73 12.45 0.92
C GLN A 108 -10.36 11.25 1.81
N VAL A 109 -9.81 10.18 1.24
CA VAL A 109 -9.43 8.97 1.99
C VAL A 109 -8.39 9.28 3.09
N ASP A 110 -7.41 10.12 2.81
CA ASP A 110 -6.40 10.53 3.79
C ASP A 110 -7.02 11.36 4.92
N ALA A 111 -7.99 12.23 4.62
CA ALA A 111 -8.74 12.96 5.63
C ALA A 111 -9.54 12.01 6.56
N HIS A 112 -10.24 11.01 5.99
CA HIS A 112 -10.98 10.02 6.78
C HIS A 112 -10.05 9.14 7.63
N ARG A 113 -8.94 8.66 7.06
CA ARG A 113 -7.92 7.88 7.80
C ARG A 113 -7.28 8.70 8.92
N PHE A 114 -7.06 10.01 8.71
CA PHE A 114 -6.56 10.90 9.76
C PHE A 114 -7.58 11.06 10.89
N LEU A 115 -8.86 11.29 10.55
CA LEU A 115 -9.93 11.44 11.53
C LEU A 115 -10.12 10.16 12.37
N ASP A 116 -10.12 8.97 11.75
CA ASP A 116 -10.20 7.69 12.47
C ASP A 116 -9.00 7.48 13.41
N LYS A 117 -7.77 7.70 12.93
CA LYS A 117 -6.56 7.62 13.78
C LYS A 117 -6.62 8.63 14.95
N PHE A 118 -7.10 9.85 14.72
CA PHE A 118 -7.25 10.87 15.75
C PHE A 118 -8.34 10.52 16.77
N ALA A 119 -9.49 10.00 16.31
CA ALA A 119 -10.60 9.55 17.13
C ALA A 119 -10.18 8.41 18.06
N ARG A 120 -9.51 7.38 17.53
CA ARG A 120 -8.94 6.28 18.32
C ARG A 120 -7.93 6.76 19.36
N MET A 121 -7.07 7.72 19.01
CA MET A 121 -6.10 8.30 19.95
C MET A 121 -6.77 9.05 21.10
N ARG A 122 -7.92 9.67 20.84
CA ARG A 122 -8.72 10.42 21.83
C ARG A 122 -9.73 9.54 22.59
N GLY A 123 -9.85 8.26 22.26
CA GLY A 123 -10.83 7.35 22.86
C GLY A 123 -12.28 7.70 22.50
N ILE A 124 -12.48 8.37 21.36
CA ILE A 124 -13.79 8.73 20.84
C ILE A 124 -14.10 7.70 19.72
N GLU A 125 -15.23 7.01 19.82
CA GLU A 125 -15.71 6.16 18.73
C GLU A 125 -16.39 7.07 17.70
N PHE A 126 -15.78 7.20 16.51
CA PHE A 126 -16.43 7.83 15.36
C PHE A 126 -17.37 6.78 14.71
N ALA A 127 -18.54 7.22 14.25
CA ALA A 127 -19.43 6.42 13.41
C ALA A 127 -18.73 6.05 12.09
N ASP A 128 -19.16 4.95 11.45
CA ASP A 128 -18.53 4.45 10.23
C ASP A 128 -18.58 5.53 9.12
N PRO A 129 -17.52 5.73 8.32
CA PRO A 129 -17.47 6.81 7.32
C PRO A 129 -18.61 6.78 6.29
N GLU A 130 -19.14 5.59 5.96
CA GLU A 130 -20.31 5.46 5.08
C GLU A 130 -21.58 6.08 5.70
N GLU A 131 -21.70 6.10 7.03
CA GLU A 131 -22.82 6.74 7.71
C GLU A 131 -22.72 8.27 7.64
N TYR A 132 -21.52 8.85 7.47
CA TYR A 132 -21.33 10.30 7.39
C TYR A 132 -21.80 10.89 6.07
N ASP A 133 -21.54 10.23 4.94
CA ASP A 133 -22.02 10.69 3.63
C ASP A 133 -23.54 10.68 3.56
N ASP A 134 -24.17 9.65 4.15
CA ASP A 134 -25.63 9.56 4.25
C ASP A 134 -26.20 10.60 5.24
N LEU A 135 -25.56 10.81 6.39
CA LEU A 135 -25.94 11.83 7.37
C LEU A 135 -25.83 13.26 6.83
N GLU A 136 -24.76 13.58 6.10
CA GLU A 136 -24.56 14.90 5.49
C GLU A 136 -25.64 15.18 4.43
N ARG A 137 -25.97 14.16 3.64
CA ARG A 137 -27.03 14.24 2.63
C ARG A 137 -28.41 14.41 3.26
N GLU A 138 -28.71 13.67 4.32
CA GLU A 138 -29.95 13.82 5.10
C GLU A 138 -30.06 15.19 5.77
N TRP A 139 -28.96 15.73 6.31
CA TRP A 139 -28.92 17.05 6.89
C TRP A 139 -29.16 18.15 5.87
N VAL A 140 -28.49 18.10 4.71
CA VAL A 140 -28.69 19.06 3.61
C VAL A 140 -30.13 19.01 3.10
N GLU A 141 -30.71 17.81 3.01
CA GLU A 141 -32.12 17.66 2.66
C GLU A 141 -33.05 18.24 3.73
N ALA A 142 -32.79 17.98 5.01
CA ALA A 142 -33.57 18.50 6.13
C ALA A 142 -33.51 20.03 6.23
N GLU A 143 -32.34 20.63 6.07
CA GLU A 143 -32.18 22.09 6.01
C GLU A 143 -32.90 22.68 4.81
N SER A 144 -32.79 22.07 3.63
CA SER A 144 -33.50 22.55 2.43
C SER A 144 -35.02 22.48 2.56
N ARG A 145 -35.55 21.48 3.28
CA ARG A 145 -36.98 21.34 3.59
C ARG A 145 -37.42 22.38 4.62
N ALA A 146 -36.64 22.58 5.68
CA ALA A 146 -36.92 23.58 6.70
C ALA A 146 -36.96 25.01 6.11
N ILE A 147 -36.04 25.34 5.20
CA ILE A 147 -36.03 26.63 4.51
C ILE A 147 -37.26 26.80 3.61
N LYS A 148 -37.66 25.76 2.86
CA LYS A 148 -38.84 25.80 2.00
C LYS A 148 -40.14 25.94 2.79
N ASP A 149 -40.25 25.26 3.92
CA ASP A 149 -41.43 25.36 4.79
C ASP A 149 -41.49 26.71 5.51
N ALA A 150 -40.35 27.27 5.94
CA ALA A 150 -40.28 28.63 6.46
C ALA A 150 -40.72 29.67 5.41
N MET A 151 -40.24 29.55 4.16
CA MET A 151 -40.70 30.41 3.05
C MET A 151 -42.19 30.26 2.75
N ARG A 152 -42.76 29.06 2.91
CA ARG A 152 -44.20 28.83 2.71
C ARG A 152 -45.02 29.55 3.78
N LEU A 153 -44.63 29.44 5.05
CA LEU A 153 -45.27 30.13 6.16
C LEU A 153 -45.22 31.65 6.01
N GLU A 154 -44.07 32.21 5.63
CA GLU A 154 -43.96 33.65 5.37
C GLU A 154 -44.86 34.12 4.21
N PHE A 155 -45.06 33.27 3.20
CA PHE A 155 -45.95 33.58 2.07
C PHE A 155 -47.42 33.51 2.48
N GLU A 156 -47.82 32.50 3.26
CA GLU A 156 -49.17 32.35 3.80
C GLU A 156 -49.51 33.50 4.75
N GLU A 157 -48.60 33.87 5.67
CA GLU A 157 -48.77 35.04 6.55
C GLU A 157 -48.89 36.35 5.74
N ALA A 158 -48.12 36.50 4.66
CA ALA A 158 -48.21 37.68 3.80
C ALA A 158 -49.51 37.73 2.98
N GLU A 159 -50.08 36.59 2.60
CA GLU A 159 -51.40 36.51 1.94
C GLU A 159 -52.55 36.74 2.91
N GLU A 160 -52.48 36.19 4.12
CA GLU A 160 -53.44 36.46 5.20
C GLU A 160 -53.45 37.95 5.59
N PHE A 161 -52.28 38.58 5.65
CA PHE A 161 -52.17 40.02 5.92
C PHE A 161 -52.71 40.88 4.76
N ARG A 162 -52.68 40.40 3.51
CA ARG A 162 -53.29 41.09 2.36
C ARG A 162 -54.80 40.90 2.25
N GLN A 163 -55.33 39.78 2.72
CA GLN A 163 -56.77 39.50 2.71
C GLN A 163 -57.48 40.05 3.97
N GLY A 164 -56.72 40.32 5.04
CA GLY A 164 -57.21 40.89 6.30
C GLY A 164 -57.07 42.42 6.44
N ALA A 165 -56.61 43.13 5.41
CA ALA A 165 -56.53 44.60 5.32
C ALA A 165 -57.53 45.15 4.29
#